data_AF-A0A1Y6K7Q2-F1
#
_entry.id   AF-A0A1Y6K7Q2-F1
#
_cell.length_a   1.000
_cell.length_b   1.000
_cell.length_c   1.000
_cell.angle_alpha   90.00
_cell.angle_beta   90.00
_cell.angle_gamma   90.00
#
_symmetry.space_group_name_H-M   'P 1'
#
loop_
_entity.id
_entity.type
_entity.pdbx_description
1 polymer ?
#
loop_
_entity_poly.entity_id
_entity_poly.type
_entity_poly.pdbx_seq_one_letter_code
_entity_poly.pdbx_strand_id
1 'polypeptide(L)'
;MSKPLPLPVRDRASGRVFQEFMDDSPATYESEPRRSWMQWLQSQPAVDWLIAAYQDTRFSARKIEPFIRKHGIDMSQFEPGPFRTYAEFFERRFRAGMRSFPEQVERMGAFAEARYFAWERLRSDMEFPIKGTSLRPQDLLGNAEFAARFEGGPVIGARLAPMDYHHLHYVDDGETIHQHRIGGRLWTVNRNALQHQPGLLFQNERVVQLLRTANFGVVGFVEIGALTVGRIVQQHPFARPFSRGQEKSTFRFGGSAVVLFGEPGRWLPERDLLDNTARGIETFIRLGEPIAHRA
;
A
#
# COMPACT_ATOMS: atom_id res chain seq x y z
N MET A 1 -27.25 8.82 -3.11
CA MET A 1 -26.36 8.71 -4.30
C MET A 1 -25.19 9.66 -4.14
N SER A 2 -24.06 9.17 -3.62
CA SER A 2 -22.76 9.75 -3.95
C SER A 2 -22.25 9.11 -5.25
N LYS A 3 -21.40 9.82 -5.98
CA LYS A 3 -20.38 9.20 -6.84
C LYS A 3 -19.13 9.05 -5.96
N PRO A 4 -18.22 8.08 -6.25
CA PRO A 4 -16.91 8.09 -5.61
C PRO A 4 -16.30 9.49 -5.72
N LEU A 5 -16.07 10.14 -4.58
CA LEU A 5 -15.40 11.43 -4.55
C LEU A 5 -13.90 11.16 -4.67
N PRO A 6 -13.21 11.72 -5.68
CA PRO A 6 -11.78 11.55 -5.79
C PRO A 6 -11.11 12.27 -4.62
N LEU A 7 -10.17 11.58 -3.98
CA LEU A 7 -9.45 12.09 -2.82
C LEU A 7 -8.50 13.20 -3.26
N PRO A 8 -8.37 14.29 -2.49
CA PRO A 8 -7.38 15.32 -2.76
C PRO A 8 -5.99 14.78 -2.40
N VAL A 9 -5.12 14.69 -3.40
CA VAL A 9 -3.73 14.24 -3.26
C VAL A 9 -2.82 15.44 -3.52
N ARG A 10 -1.88 15.69 -2.62
CA ARG A 10 -0.83 16.71 -2.76
C ARG A 10 0.48 16.05 -3.12
N ASP A 11 0.97 16.28 -4.34
CA ASP A 11 2.35 15.95 -4.70
C ASP A 11 3.29 16.83 -3.86
N ARG A 12 4.12 16.19 -3.02
CA ARG A 12 5.09 16.89 -2.18
C ARG A 12 6.15 17.62 -3.01
N ALA A 13 6.61 17.02 -4.11
CA ALA A 13 7.74 17.51 -4.89
C ALA A 13 7.38 18.72 -5.77
N SER A 14 6.17 18.76 -6.34
CA SER A 14 5.65 19.94 -7.07
C SER A 14 4.78 20.88 -6.23
N GLY A 15 4.39 20.46 -5.03
CA GLY A 15 3.41 21.15 -4.18
C GLY A 15 1.96 21.09 -4.70
N ARG A 16 1.72 20.55 -5.89
CA ARG A 16 0.43 20.59 -6.59
C ARG A 16 -0.58 19.66 -5.94
N VAL A 17 -1.76 20.19 -5.63
CA VAL A 17 -2.94 19.38 -5.29
C VAL A 17 -3.66 18.95 -6.56
N PHE A 18 -4.01 17.66 -6.64
CA PHE A 18 -4.82 17.06 -7.70
C PHE A 18 -5.88 16.13 -7.07
N GLN A 19 -6.79 15.62 -7.88
CA GLN A 19 -7.85 14.71 -7.44
C GLN A 19 -7.62 13.33 -8.07
N GLU A 20 -7.65 12.28 -7.24
CA GLU A 20 -7.40 10.91 -7.67
C GLU A 20 -8.48 9.94 -7.16
N PHE A 21 -8.83 8.94 -7.97
CA PHE A 21 -9.66 7.83 -7.53
C PHE A 21 -8.81 6.74 -6.88
N MET A 22 -9.35 6.11 -5.84
CA MET A 22 -8.69 5.04 -5.08
C MET A 22 -8.43 3.75 -5.89
N ASP A 23 -9.00 3.64 -7.09
CA ASP A 23 -8.81 2.57 -8.06
C ASP A 23 -8.95 3.12 -9.49
N ASP A 24 -8.38 2.41 -10.48
CA ASP A 24 -8.33 2.82 -11.89
C ASP A 24 -9.68 2.67 -12.63
N SER A 25 -10.65 2.04 -11.96
CA SER A 25 -12.01 1.77 -12.43
C SER A 25 -13.04 2.60 -11.65
N PRO A 26 -13.86 3.44 -12.31
CA PRO A 26 -14.95 4.15 -11.64
C PRO A 26 -16.06 3.24 -11.06
N ALA A 27 -16.04 1.93 -11.37
CA ALA A 27 -17.12 1.00 -11.08
C ALA A 27 -16.94 0.19 -9.78
N THR A 28 -15.77 0.17 -9.15
CA THR A 28 -15.43 -0.78 -8.08
C THR A 28 -15.90 -0.37 -6.68
N TYR A 29 -15.98 0.92 -6.35
CA TYR A 29 -16.18 1.36 -4.96
C TYR A 29 -17.56 1.91 -4.57
N GLU A 30 -18.19 2.77 -5.37
CA GLU A 30 -19.35 3.57 -4.87
C GLU A 30 -20.63 3.50 -5.70
N SER A 31 -20.71 2.64 -6.72
CA SER A 31 -22.04 2.35 -7.29
C SER A 31 -22.93 1.74 -6.20
N GLU A 32 -24.08 2.37 -5.91
CA GLU A 32 -25.21 1.71 -5.27
C GLU A 32 -25.41 0.33 -5.91
N PRO A 33 -25.58 -0.77 -5.13
CA PRO A 33 -25.78 -2.08 -5.70
C PRO A 33 -27.10 -2.13 -6.48
N ARG A 34 -27.03 -1.87 -7.79
CA ARG A 34 -28.04 -2.36 -8.70
C ARG A 34 -28.03 -3.86 -8.55
N ARG A 35 -29.19 -4.48 -8.33
CA ARG A 35 -29.36 -5.95 -8.28
C ARG A 35 -29.06 -6.55 -9.65
N SER A 36 -27.78 -6.61 -9.98
CA SER A 36 -27.21 -6.94 -11.28
C SER A 36 -26.38 -8.19 -11.12
N TRP A 37 -26.81 -9.26 -11.78
CA TRP A 37 -26.09 -10.53 -11.82
C TRP A 37 -24.65 -10.35 -12.35
N MET A 38 -24.39 -9.34 -13.19
CA MET A 38 -23.06 -8.99 -13.65
C MET A 38 -22.15 -8.50 -12.51
N GLN A 39 -22.64 -7.63 -11.62
CA GLN A 39 -21.85 -7.16 -10.46
C GLN A 39 -21.61 -8.29 -9.45
N TRP A 40 -22.58 -9.19 -9.26
CA TRP A 40 -22.40 -10.39 -8.44
C TRP A 40 -21.37 -11.35 -9.05
N LEU A 41 -21.40 -11.57 -10.37
CA LEU A 41 -20.44 -12.40 -11.09
C LEU A 41 -19.03 -11.79 -11.04
N GLN A 42 -18.90 -10.49 -11.24
CA GLN A 42 -17.65 -9.73 -11.08
C GLN A 42 -17.10 -9.74 -9.66
N SER A 43 -17.90 -10.08 -8.65
CA SER A 43 -17.42 -10.25 -7.27
C SER A 43 -16.97 -11.66 -6.90
N GLN A 44 -17.00 -12.63 -7.83
CA GLN A 44 -16.58 -14.01 -7.57
C GLN A 44 -15.04 -14.15 -7.65
N PRO A 45 -14.35 -14.74 -6.66
CA PRO A 45 -12.90 -14.92 -6.68
C PRO A 45 -12.33 -15.66 -7.91
N ALA A 46 -13.15 -16.47 -8.59
CA ALA A 46 -12.80 -17.10 -9.86
C ALA A 46 -12.64 -16.10 -11.03
N VAL A 47 -13.40 -14.99 -11.03
CA VAL A 47 -13.27 -13.93 -12.05
C VAL A 47 -11.98 -13.14 -11.82
N ASP A 48 -11.64 -12.80 -10.58
CA ASP A 48 -10.34 -12.19 -10.28
C ASP A 48 -9.16 -13.10 -10.61
N TRP A 49 -9.26 -14.41 -10.37
CA TRP A 49 -8.24 -15.37 -10.81
C TRP A 49 -8.11 -15.43 -12.34
N LEU A 50 -9.23 -15.37 -13.09
CA LEU A 50 -9.19 -15.29 -14.55
C LEU A 50 -8.58 -13.97 -15.05
N ILE A 51 -8.82 -12.85 -14.36
CA ILE A 51 -8.16 -11.58 -14.65
C ILE A 51 -6.65 -11.70 -14.34
N ALA A 52 -6.27 -12.32 -13.22
CA ALA A 52 -4.88 -12.63 -12.88
C ALA A 52 -4.16 -13.35 -14.02
N ALA A 53 -4.70 -14.52 -14.40
CA ALA A 53 -4.15 -15.37 -15.44
C ALA A 53 -4.09 -14.65 -16.79
N TYR A 54 -5.07 -13.78 -17.10
CA TYR A 54 -5.02 -12.93 -18.28
C TYR A 54 -3.85 -11.93 -18.23
N GLN A 55 -3.62 -11.26 -17.09
CA GLN A 55 -2.56 -10.26 -16.94
C GLN A 55 -1.16 -10.88 -17.13
N ASP A 56 -0.99 -12.16 -16.82
CA ASP A 56 0.21 -12.96 -17.11
C ASP A 56 0.31 -13.49 -18.56
N THR A 57 -0.66 -13.23 -19.45
CA THR A 57 -0.55 -13.61 -20.87
C THR A 57 0.21 -12.58 -21.72
N ARG A 58 0.78 -13.03 -22.84
CA ARG A 58 1.29 -12.13 -23.90
C ARG A 58 0.23 -11.22 -24.54
N PHE A 59 -1.07 -11.49 -24.36
CA PHE A 59 -2.13 -10.63 -24.89
C PHE A 59 -2.34 -9.38 -24.02
N SER A 60 -2.06 -9.44 -22.71
CA SER A 60 -2.21 -8.30 -21.81
C SER A 60 -1.18 -7.19 -22.08
N ALA A 61 -0.03 -7.51 -22.68
CA ALA A 61 0.99 -6.54 -23.05
C ALA A 61 0.45 -5.39 -23.94
N ARG A 62 -0.62 -5.64 -24.69
CA ARG A 62 -1.35 -4.62 -25.48
C ARG A 62 -1.94 -3.48 -24.63
N LYS A 63 -2.10 -3.67 -23.31
CA LYS A 63 -2.55 -2.65 -22.35
C LYS A 63 -1.44 -1.67 -21.95
N ILE A 64 -0.17 -2.07 -22.04
CA ILE A 64 0.97 -1.34 -21.45
C ILE A 64 1.09 0.06 -22.03
N GLU A 65 1.18 0.18 -23.35
CA GLU A 65 1.35 1.46 -24.04
C GLU A 65 0.14 2.43 -23.86
N PRO A 66 -1.13 1.98 -23.98
CA PRO A 66 -2.28 2.78 -23.55
C PRO A 66 -2.23 3.24 -22.09
N PHE A 67 -1.74 2.40 -21.17
CA PHE A 67 -1.67 2.69 -19.74
C PHE A 67 -0.58 3.73 -19.41
N ILE A 68 0.62 3.57 -19.99
CA ILE A 68 1.72 4.54 -19.89
C ILE A 68 1.23 5.93 -20.31
N ARG A 69 0.54 6.03 -21.46
CA ARG A 69 0.01 7.31 -21.96
C ARG A 69 -1.16 7.86 -21.15
N LYS A 70 -2.05 7.02 -20.63
CA LYS A 70 -3.16 7.43 -19.74
C LYS A 70 -2.62 8.11 -18.48
N HIS A 71 -1.55 7.56 -17.91
CA HIS A 71 -1.04 7.91 -16.58
C HIS A 71 0.23 8.78 -16.60
N GLY A 72 0.76 9.10 -17.79
CA GLY A 72 1.97 9.94 -17.94
C GLY A 72 3.24 9.31 -17.37
N ILE A 73 3.36 7.98 -17.42
CA ILE A 73 4.45 7.25 -16.75
C ILE A 73 5.77 7.48 -17.50
N ASP A 74 6.72 8.12 -16.81
CA ASP A 74 8.07 8.35 -17.33
C ASP A 74 8.90 7.06 -17.35
N MET A 75 8.87 6.38 -18.50
CA MET A 75 9.61 5.13 -18.73
C MET A 75 11.14 5.31 -18.78
N SER A 76 11.68 6.54 -18.75
CA SER A 76 13.13 6.74 -18.68
C SER A 76 13.73 6.33 -17.32
N GLN A 77 12.90 6.34 -16.26
CA GLN A 77 13.31 6.01 -14.89
C GLN A 77 13.38 4.49 -14.63
N PHE A 78 12.78 3.68 -15.51
CA PHE A 78 12.62 2.23 -15.31
C PHE A 78 13.61 1.44 -16.18
N GLU A 79 13.91 0.21 -15.76
CA GLU A 79 14.71 -0.74 -16.55
C GLU A 79 14.05 -0.96 -17.94
N PRO A 80 14.85 -1.02 -19.02
CA PRO A 80 14.31 -1.09 -20.38
C PRO A 80 13.62 -2.43 -20.66
N GLY A 81 12.46 -2.37 -21.31
CA GLY A 81 11.74 -3.54 -21.82
C GLY A 81 12.45 -4.25 -23.00
N PRO A 82 11.83 -5.27 -23.61
CA PRO A 82 10.38 -5.43 -23.74
C PRO A 82 9.72 -6.29 -22.66
N PHE A 83 8.80 -5.69 -21.91
CA PHE A 83 7.87 -6.41 -21.03
C PHE A 83 6.96 -7.34 -21.85
N ARG A 84 6.91 -8.62 -21.52
CA ARG A 84 6.18 -9.64 -22.27
C ARG A 84 4.71 -9.75 -21.85
N THR A 85 4.38 -9.26 -20.65
CA THR A 85 3.04 -9.28 -20.05
C THR A 85 2.78 -7.96 -19.31
N TYR A 86 1.51 -7.65 -19.04
CA TYR A 86 1.15 -6.50 -18.22
C TYR A 86 1.58 -6.66 -16.75
N ALA A 87 1.63 -7.90 -16.23
CA ALA A 87 2.17 -8.16 -14.89
C ALA A 87 3.67 -7.85 -14.80
N GLU A 88 4.46 -8.19 -15.83
CA GLU A 88 5.89 -7.88 -15.92
C GLU A 88 6.15 -6.36 -15.97
N PHE A 89 5.27 -5.59 -16.62
CA PHE A 89 5.29 -4.12 -16.60
C PHE A 89 4.85 -3.52 -15.25
N PHE A 90 4.03 -4.22 -14.48
CA PHE A 90 3.62 -3.77 -13.15
C PHE A 90 4.73 -3.99 -12.11
N GLU A 91 5.42 -5.11 -12.18
CA GLU A 91 6.65 -5.45 -11.42
C GLU A 91 7.93 -4.84 -12.05
N ARG A 92 7.79 -3.69 -12.75
CA ARG A 92 8.91 -2.98 -13.37
C ARG A 92 9.83 -2.37 -12.31
N ARG A 93 11.15 -2.54 -12.48
CA ARG A 93 12.17 -1.96 -11.60
C ARG A 93 12.57 -0.55 -12.03
N PHE A 94 12.85 0.32 -11.05
CA PHE A 94 13.61 1.55 -11.28
C PHE A 94 15.05 1.21 -11.66
N ARG A 95 15.69 2.06 -12.48
CA ARG A 95 17.14 1.97 -12.72
C ARG A 95 17.91 2.31 -11.43
N ALA A 96 19.11 1.75 -11.28
CA ALA A 96 20.01 2.09 -10.20
C ALA A 96 20.23 3.61 -10.11
N GLY A 97 20.16 4.16 -8.89
CA GLY A 97 20.31 5.61 -8.63
C GLY A 97 19.06 6.47 -8.86
N MET A 98 17.95 5.95 -9.41
CA MET A 98 16.75 6.76 -9.67
C MET A 98 15.93 7.12 -8.42
N ARG A 99 16.20 6.47 -7.28
CA ARG A 99 15.65 6.74 -5.96
C ARG A 99 16.76 6.50 -4.93
N SER A 100 16.77 7.29 -3.85
CA SER A 100 17.78 7.22 -2.78
C SER A 100 17.11 7.33 -1.42
N PHE A 101 17.63 6.61 -0.43
CA PHE A 101 17.17 6.67 0.96
C PHE A 101 18.03 7.66 1.77
N PRO A 102 17.55 8.20 2.90
CA PRO A 102 18.29 9.19 3.67
C PRO A 102 19.55 8.59 4.31
N GLU A 103 20.69 9.26 4.11
CA GLU A 103 21.96 8.91 4.77
C GLU A 103 21.95 9.23 6.27
N GLN A 104 21.16 10.22 6.68
CA GLN A 104 21.04 10.60 8.10
C GLN A 104 20.26 9.51 8.84
N VAL A 105 20.88 8.88 9.83
CA VAL A 105 20.28 7.73 10.54
C VAL A 105 18.96 8.11 11.24
N GLU A 106 18.81 9.39 11.60
CA GLU A 106 17.62 10.02 12.16
C GLU A 106 16.41 10.10 11.20
N ARG A 107 16.59 9.98 9.88
CA ARG A 107 15.50 10.21 8.90
C ARG A 107 15.03 8.90 8.28
N MET A 108 13.72 8.67 8.35
CA MET A 108 13.06 7.49 7.81
C MET A 108 12.63 7.77 6.36
N GLY A 109 13.17 7.03 5.40
CA GLY A 109 12.78 7.14 3.98
C GLY A 109 11.45 6.44 3.67
N ALA A 110 10.70 6.96 2.69
CA ALA A 110 9.47 6.36 2.21
C ALA A 110 9.71 4.93 1.71
N PHE A 111 9.03 3.96 2.32
CA PHE A 111 9.13 2.54 1.97
C PHE A 111 8.44 2.17 0.64
N ALA A 112 7.70 3.09 0.02
CA ALA A 112 7.02 2.93 -1.26
C ALA A 112 6.97 4.27 -2.01
N GLU A 113 6.68 4.24 -3.31
CA GLU A 113 6.20 5.42 -4.05
C GLU A 113 4.67 5.39 -4.01
N ALA A 114 4.05 6.23 -3.20
CA ALA A 114 2.65 6.05 -2.77
C ALA A 114 2.00 7.34 -2.29
N ARG A 115 0.69 7.28 -2.01
CA ARG A 115 -0.06 8.33 -1.32
C ARG A 115 -0.11 8.03 0.18
N TYR A 116 0.42 8.93 0.98
CA TYR A 116 0.69 8.77 2.40
C TYR A 116 -0.28 9.54 3.29
N PHE A 117 -0.59 8.94 4.44
CA PHE A 117 -1.34 9.50 5.56
C PHE A 117 -0.50 9.31 6.83
N ALA A 118 -0.58 10.21 7.80
CA ALA A 118 0.12 10.04 9.07
C ALA A 118 -0.65 10.59 10.27
N TRP A 119 -0.39 9.97 11.43
CA TRP A 119 -0.93 10.35 12.72
C TRP A 119 0.15 10.19 13.80
N GLU A 120 0.29 11.16 14.69
CA GLU A 120 1.29 11.12 15.78
C GLU A 120 1.05 10.01 16.81
N ARG A 121 -0.23 9.60 16.97
CA ARG A 121 -0.67 8.71 18.05
C ARG A 121 -1.76 7.76 17.57
N LEU A 122 -1.48 6.47 17.66
CA LEU A 122 -2.43 5.39 17.58
C LEU A 122 -3.41 5.48 18.74
N ARG A 123 -4.69 5.29 18.45
CA ARG A 123 -5.73 5.10 19.45
C ARG A 123 -6.47 3.79 19.20
N SER A 124 -7.04 3.19 20.24
CA SER A 124 -7.81 1.95 20.13
C SER A 124 -9.15 2.12 19.39
N ASP A 125 -9.71 3.33 19.34
CA ASP A 125 -10.87 3.72 18.53
C ASP A 125 -10.51 4.11 17.08
N MET A 126 -9.24 4.07 16.70
CA MET A 126 -8.77 4.60 15.43
C MET A 126 -9.15 3.71 14.25
N GLU A 127 -9.75 4.34 13.24
CA GLU A 127 -10.17 3.69 12.00
C GLU A 127 -9.26 4.10 10.83
N PHE A 128 -8.57 3.12 10.23
CA PHE A 128 -7.76 3.35 9.04
C PHE A 128 -8.60 3.21 7.76
N PRO A 129 -8.65 4.21 6.86
CA PRO A 129 -9.46 4.18 5.64
C PRO A 129 -8.80 3.33 4.53
N ILE A 130 -8.61 2.05 4.79
CA ILE A 130 -7.91 1.12 3.91
C ILE A 130 -8.88 0.62 2.86
N LYS A 131 -8.86 1.29 1.70
CA LYS A 131 -9.74 0.98 0.56
C LYS A 131 -11.22 1.06 0.95
N GLY A 132 -11.67 2.26 1.30
CA GLY A 132 -13.09 2.57 1.47
C GLY A 132 -13.78 1.84 2.63
N THR A 133 -13.03 1.33 3.60
CA THR A 133 -13.56 0.76 4.84
C THR A 133 -12.55 0.94 5.97
N SER A 134 -13.09 1.21 7.14
CA SER A 134 -12.38 1.31 8.41
C SER A 134 -11.92 -0.05 8.91
N LEU A 135 -10.66 -0.16 9.32
CA LEU A 135 -10.14 -1.27 10.13
C LEU A 135 -9.43 -0.71 11.37
N ARG A 136 -9.57 -1.39 12.51
CA ARG A 136 -8.94 -1.01 13.79
C ARG A 136 -7.53 -1.61 13.92
N PRO A 137 -6.67 -1.13 14.83
CA PRO A 137 -5.26 -1.53 14.87
C PRO A 137 -5.06 -3.03 15.15
N GLN A 138 -5.82 -3.57 16.10
CA GLN A 138 -5.85 -4.99 16.44
C GLN A 138 -6.27 -5.91 15.27
N ASP A 139 -7.15 -5.43 14.39
CA ASP A 139 -7.70 -6.22 13.29
C ASP A 139 -6.72 -6.26 12.09
N LEU A 140 -5.90 -5.21 11.96
CA LEU A 140 -4.79 -5.13 11.01
C LEU A 140 -3.60 -5.99 11.43
N LEU A 141 -3.18 -5.86 12.69
CA LEU A 141 -2.05 -6.61 13.27
C LEU A 141 -2.42 -8.07 13.58
N GLY A 142 -3.70 -8.40 13.73
CA GLY A 142 -4.20 -9.75 14.03
C GLY A 142 -3.85 -10.28 15.41
N ASN A 143 -3.25 -9.46 16.28
CA ASN A 143 -2.87 -9.77 17.64
C ASN A 143 -3.03 -8.51 18.51
N ALA A 144 -3.77 -8.62 19.61
CA ALA A 144 -4.00 -7.52 20.55
C ALA A 144 -2.73 -7.11 21.32
N GLU A 145 -1.83 -8.06 21.62
CA GLU A 145 -0.54 -7.76 22.27
C GLU A 145 0.35 -6.90 21.38
N PHE A 146 0.36 -7.19 20.07
CA PHE A 146 1.10 -6.39 19.09
C PHE A 146 0.48 -5.00 18.92
N ALA A 147 -0.85 -4.88 18.99
CA ALA A 147 -1.52 -3.58 18.96
C ALA A 147 -1.21 -2.73 20.21
N ALA A 148 -1.22 -3.35 21.40
CA ALA A 148 -0.88 -2.68 22.66
C ALA A 148 0.55 -2.12 22.67
N ARG A 149 1.51 -2.79 22.01
CA ARG A 149 2.90 -2.29 21.86
C ARG A 149 2.99 -0.93 21.16
N PHE A 150 2.03 -0.60 20.30
CA PHE A 150 2.01 0.61 19.48
C PHE A 150 0.99 1.64 19.95
N GLU A 151 0.21 1.37 21.00
CA GLU A 151 -0.84 2.29 21.47
C GLU A 151 -0.23 3.61 21.97
N GLY A 152 -0.77 4.74 21.49
CA GLY A 152 -0.21 6.08 21.73
C GLY A 152 1.04 6.44 20.91
N GLY A 153 1.55 5.54 20.07
CA GLY A 153 2.71 5.72 19.19
C GLY A 153 2.34 6.07 17.74
N PRO A 154 3.29 6.51 16.91
CA PRO A 154 3.00 7.05 15.58
C PRO A 154 2.52 5.99 14.59
N VAL A 155 1.73 6.40 13.59
CA VAL A 155 1.29 5.54 12.49
C VAL A 155 1.38 6.26 11.16
N ILE A 156 1.88 5.55 10.14
CA ILE A 156 1.90 6.01 8.74
C ILE A 156 1.18 4.99 7.87
N GLY A 157 0.16 5.43 7.13
CA GLY A 157 -0.48 4.63 6.08
C GLY A 157 0.06 5.00 4.70
N ALA A 158 0.09 4.04 3.78
CA ALA A 158 0.42 4.26 2.38
C ALA A 158 -0.55 3.51 1.45
N ARG A 159 -1.10 4.22 0.46
CA ARG A 159 -1.98 3.72 -0.60
C ARG A 159 -1.23 3.75 -1.93
N LEU A 160 -1.10 2.60 -2.59
CA LEU A 160 -0.51 2.51 -3.92
C LEU A 160 -1.63 2.52 -4.97
N ALA A 161 -1.55 3.45 -5.92
CA ALA A 161 -2.37 3.49 -7.12
C ALA A 161 -1.77 2.59 -8.20
N PRO A 162 -2.54 1.98 -9.12
CA PRO A 162 -2.01 0.99 -10.07
C PRO A 162 -0.91 1.50 -11.03
N MET A 163 -0.75 2.81 -11.15
CA MET A 163 0.32 3.47 -11.91
C MET A 163 1.69 3.48 -11.19
N ASP A 164 1.71 3.25 -9.87
CA ASP A 164 2.88 3.42 -9.01
C ASP A 164 3.94 2.31 -9.19
N TYR A 165 5.04 2.44 -8.45
CA TYR A 165 6.07 1.42 -8.27
C TYR A 165 5.71 0.51 -7.09
N HIS A 166 5.52 -0.78 -7.36
CA HIS A 166 4.86 -1.73 -6.44
C HIS A 166 5.82 -2.60 -5.61
N HIS A 167 7.10 -2.23 -5.53
CA HIS A 167 8.05 -2.86 -4.62
C HIS A 167 8.17 -2.03 -3.35
N LEU A 168 8.15 -2.70 -2.21
CA LEU A 168 8.35 -2.11 -0.90
C LEU A 168 9.80 -2.26 -0.46
N HIS A 169 10.29 -1.32 0.33
CA HIS A 169 11.67 -1.28 0.80
C HIS A 169 11.73 -1.13 2.33
N TYR A 170 12.80 -1.60 2.95
CA TYR A 170 13.02 -1.44 4.39
C TYR A 170 13.33 0.02 4.76
N VAL A 171 12.68 0.52 5.81
CA VAL A 171 12.80 1.91 6.27
C VAL A 171 14.13 2.23 6.94
N ASP A 172 14.84 1.22 7.42
CA ASP A 172 16.05 1.31 8.24
C ASP A 172 16.81 -0.03 8.21
N ASP A 173 18.03 -0.05 8.77
CA ASP A 173 18.73 -1.31 9.06
C ASP A 173 18.06 -2.07 10.22
N GLY A 174 18.10 -3.41 10.22
CA GLY A 174 17.48 -4.19 11.29
C GLY A 174 17.27 -5.69 11.01
N GLU A 175 16.35 -6.29 11.77
CA GLU A 175 15.98 -7.72 11.68
C GLU A 175 14.47 -7.95 11.88
N THR A 176 13.92 -9.01 11.27
CA THR A 176 12.52 -9.40 11.44
C THR A 176 12.37 -10.28 12.68
N ILE A 177 11.84 -9.72 13.77
CA ILE A 177 11.68 -10.43 15.06
C ILE A 177 10.38 -11.22 15.16
N HIS A 178 9.37 -10.91 14.34
CA HIS A 178 8.17 -11.72 14.19
C HIS A 178 7.59 -11.53 12.79
N GLN A 179 6.94 -12.56 12.25
CA GLN A 179 6.13 -12.44 11.04
C GLN A 179 5.00 -13.46 11.05
N HIS A 180 3.81 -13.04 10.62
CA HIS A 180 2.66 -13.90 10.43
C HIS A 180 1.81 -13.42 9.25
N ARG A 181 1.01 -14.35 8.71
CA ARG A 181 0.08 -14.10 7.61
C ARG A 181 -1.35 -14.22 8.12
N ILE A 182 -2.16 -13.21 7.84
CA ILE A 182 -3.60 -13.18 8.18
C ILE A 182 -4.39 -13.36 6.89
N GLY A 183 -5.52 -14.07 6.98
CA GLY A 183 -6.37 -14.34 5.83
C GLY A 183 -5.81 -15.44 4.92
N GLY A 184 -6.38 -15.55 3.73
CA GLY A 184 -6.04 -16.62 2.78
C GLY A 184 -6.97 -16.73 1.57
N ARG A 185 -8.10 -16.02 1.60
CA ARG A 185 -8.90 -15.69 0.42
C ARG A 185 -8.86 -14.18 0.22
N LEU A 186 -8.33 -13.75 -0.91
CA LEU A 186 -8.58 -12.39 -1.41
C LEU A 186 -10.05 -12.34 -1.83
N TRP A 187 -10.80 -11.35 -1.34
CA TRP A 187 -12.23 -11.20 -1.60
C TRP A 187 -12.56 -9.81 -2.16
N THR A 188 -13.62 -9.73 -2.96
CA THR A 188 -13.93 -8.54 -3.75
C THR A 188 -14.50 -7.44 -2.89
N VAL A 189 -13.66 -6.46 -2.55
CA VAL A 189 -14.03 -5.29 -1.75
C VAL A 189 -14.78 -4.28 -2.63
N ASN A 190 -15.96 -4.67 -3.11
CA ASN A 190 -16.96 -3.74 -3.63
C ASN A 190 -18.06 -3.53 -2.59
N ARG A 191 -18.77 -2.39 -2.68
CA ARG A 191 -19.79 -2.01 -1.69
C ARG A 191 -20.91 -3.04 -1.53
N ASN A 192 -21.24 -3.79 -2.58
CA ASN A 192 -22.22 -4.87 -2.53
C ASN A 192 -21.74 -6.04 -1.64
N ALA A 193 -20.51 -6.52 -1.85
CA ALA A 193 -19.96 -7.63 -1.10
C ALA A 193 -19.69 -7.25 0.38
N LEU A 194 -19.23 -6.02 0.65
CA LEU A 194 -19.12 -5.48 2.01
C LEU A 194 -20.47 -5.42 2.73
N GLN A 195 -21.54 -4.99 2.05
CA GLN A 195 -22.90 -4.96 2.62
C GLN A 195 -23.47 -6.35 2.94
N HIS A 196 -23.11 -7.37 2.17
CA HIS A 196 -23.57 -8.75 2.41
C HIS A 196 -22.63 -9.55 3.33
N GLN A 197 -21.37 -9.15 3.48
CA GLN A 197 -20.39 -9.77 4.38
C GLN A 197 -19.50 -8.68 5.04
N PRO A 198 -19.93 -8.08 6.18
CA PRO A 198 -19.15 -7.05 6.87
C PRO A 198 -17.74 -7.49 7.33
N GLY A 199 -17.50 -8.81 7.43
CA GLY A 199 -16.19 -9.39 7.76
C GLY A 199 -15.24 -9.60 6.57
N LEU A 200 -15.56 -9.14 5.35
CA LEU A 200 -14.85 -9.54 4.13
C LEU A 200 -13.38 -9.11 4.10
N LEU A 201 -13.09 -7.86 4.47
CA LEU A 201 -11.73 -7.31 4.52
C LEU A 201 -10.83 -7.98 5.58
N PHE A 202 -11.42 -8.49 6.66
CA PHE A 202 -10.68 -9.19 7.70
C PHE A 202 -10.03 -10.47 7.14
N GLN A 203 -10.63 -11.08 6.10
CA GLN A 203 -10.15 -12.29 5.42
C GLN A 203 -9.11 -12.04 4.32
N ASN A 204 -8.93 -10.79 3.85
CA ASN A 204 -7.94 -10.46 2.83
C ASN A 204 -6.51 -10.77 3.32
N GLU A 205 -5.67 -11.23 2.39
CA GLU A 205 -4.26 -11.52 2.62
C GLU A 205 -3.53 -10.31 3.21
N ARG A 206 -3.07 -10.46 4.46
CA ARG A 206 -2.11 -9.53 5.09
C ARG A 206 -0.83 -10.27 5.45
N VAL A 207 0.31 -9.64 5.25
CA VAL A 207 1.58 -10.06 5.86
C VAL A 207 1.92 -9.02 6.91
N VAL A 208 1.96 -9.46 8.16
CA VAL A 208 2.30 -8.62 9.32
C VAL A 208 3.70 -9.00 9.77
N GLN A 209 4.55 -8.01 9.95
CA GLN A 209 5.93 -8.22 10.39
C GLN A 209 6.28 -7.24 11.50
N LEU A 210 6.90 -7.73 12.58
CA LEU A 210 7.53 -6.87 13.58
C LEU A 210 9.02 -6.79 13.25
N LEU A 211 9.46 -5.58 12.95
CA LEU A 211 10.81 -5.26 12.52
C LEU A 211 11.53 -4.56 13.68
N ARG A 212 12.63 -5.13 14.18
CA ARG A 212 13.52 -4.43 15.10
C ARG A 212 14.48 -3.59 14.25
N THR A 213 14.30 -2.27 14.28
CA THR A 213 15.13 -1.32 13.54
C THR A 213 16.24 -0.75 14.41
N ALA A 214 17.32 -0.29 13.80
CA ALA A 214 18.45 0.30 14.51
C ALA A 214 18.10 1.67 15.14
N ASN A 215 17.29 2.49 14.47
CA ASN A 215 17.05 3.89 14.83
C ASN A 215 15.62 4.20 15.29
N PHE A 216 14.63 3.39 14.92
CA PHE A 216 13.19 3.69 15.08
C PHE A 216 12.47 2.72 16.03
N GLY A 217 13.21 1.91 16.79
CA GLY A 217 12.69 0.93 17.74
C GLY A 217 12.09 -0.30 17.05
N VAL A 218 11.06 -0.91 17.66
CA VAL A 218 10.25 -1.92 16.95
C VAL A 218 9.18 -1.22 16.11
N VAL A 219 9.04 -1.67 14.87
CA VAL A 219 8.10 -1.14 13.88
C VAL A 219 7.20 -2.28 13.38
N GLY A 220 5.89 -2.09 13.45
CA GLY A 220 4.89 -3.00 12.91
C GLY A 220 4.64 -2.68 11.43
N PHE A 221 5.11 -3.52 10.53
CA PHE A 221 4.97 -3.36 9.08
C PHE A 221 3.85 -4.29 8.59
N VAL A 222 2.71 -3.72 8.17
CA VAL A 222 1.51 -4.45 7.74
C VAL A 222 1.28 -4.23 6.26
N GLU A 223 1.53 -5.27 5.46
CA GLU A 223 1.27 -5.31 4.03
C GLU A 223 -0.14 -5.84 3.77
N ILE A 224 -0.94 -5.14 2.97
CA ILE A 224 -2.36 -5.44 2.77
C ILE A 224 -2.64 -5.67 1.29
N GLY A 225 -2.85 -6.95 0.95
CA GLY A 225 -3.32 -7.38 -0.35
C GLY A 225 -4.80 -7.04 -0.55
N ALA A 226 -5.16 -6.73 -1.77
CA ALA A 226 -6.55 -6.65 -2.22
C ALA A 226 -6.70 -7.40 -3.55
N LEU A 227 -7.93 -7.57 -4.01
CA LEU A 227 -8.17 -7.89 -5.41
C LEU A 227 -7.88 -6.66 -6.29
N THR A 228 -7.47 -6.81 -7.54
CA THR A 228 -7.55 -8.02 -8.40
C THR A 228 -6.20 -8.74 -8.61
N VAL A 229 -5.41 -8.92 -7.54
CA VAL A 229 -4.21 -9.81 -7.35
C VAL A 229 -3.06 -9.10 -6.63
N GLY A 230 -3.35 -8.50 -5.47
CA GLY A 230 -2.35 -8.08 -4.50
C GLY A 230 -1.69 -9.27 -3.79
N ARG A 231 -1.14 -10.24 -4.53
CA ARG A 231 -0.29 -11.29 -3.97
C ARG A 231 0.96 -10.61 -3.41
N ILE A 232 1.20 -10.79 -2.13
CA ILE A 232 2.40 -10.28 -1.46
C ILE A 232 3.53 -11.28 -1.69
N VAL A 233 4.56 -10.88 -2.44
CA VAL A 233 5.78 -11.66 -2.67
C VAL A 233 6.90 -11.06 -1.83
N GLN A 234 7.36 -11.79 -0.81
CA GLN A 234 8.52 -11.37 0.00
C GLN A 234 9.80 -11.66 -0.78
N GLN A 235 10.67 -10.66 -0.90
CA GLN A 235 11.92 -10.73 -1.66
C GLN A 235 13.12 -11.00 -0.73
N HIS A 236 13.09 -10.45 0.49
CA HIS A 236 14.14 -10.67 1.49
C HIS A 236 13.80 -11.82 2.47
N PRO A 237 14.71 -12.78 2.72
CA PRO A 237 14.49 -13.85 3.69
C PRO A 237 14.45 -13.32 5.14
N PHE A 238 13.34 -13.56 5.86
CA PHE A 238 13.13 -13.08 7.23
C PHE A 238 14.23 -13.47 8.24
N ALA A 239 14.92 -14.59 8.03
CA ALA A 239 15.99 -15.09 8.89
C ALA A 239 17.36 -14.41 8.63
N ARG A 240 17.39 -13.28 7.91
CA ARG A 240 18.59 -12.47 7.67
C ARG A 240 18.33 -11.02 8.08
N PRO A 241 19.35 -10.31 8.62
CA PRO A 241 19.25 -8.86 8.77
C PRO A 241 19.03 -8.21 7.41
N PHE A 242 18.38 -7.04 7.42
CA PHE A 242 18.11 -6.20 6.25
C PHE A 242 18.76 -4.83 6.42
N SER A 243 18.96 -4.15 5.29
CA SER A 243 19.48 -2.78 5.27
C SER A 243 18.44 -1.75 4.84
N ARG A 244 18.64 -0.49 5.27
CA ARG A 244 17.87 0.67 4.84
C ARG A 244 17.82 0.76 3.31
N GLY A 245 16.63 0.93 2.75
CA GLY A 245 16.40 1.00 1.31
C GLY A 245 16.54 -0.33 0.56
N GLN A 246 16.87 -1.44 1.23
CA GLN A 246 16.85 -2.76 0.62
C GLN A 246 15.42 -3.15 0.24
N GLU A 247 15.25 -3.79 -0.91
CA GLU A 247 13.95 -4.32 -1.35
C GLU A 247 13.43 -5.40 -0.38
N LYS A 248 12.20 -5.21 0.09
CA LYS A 248 11.52 -6.04 1.07
C LYS A 248 10.60 -7.06 0.41
N SER A 249 9.69 -6.56 -0.44
CA SER A 249 8.59 -7.32 -1.01
C SER A 249 8.02 -6.62 -2.24
N THR A 250 7.13 -7.29 -2.97
CA THR A 250 6.45 -6.76 -4.16
C THR A 250 4.98 -7.15 -4.13
N PHE A 251 4.10 -6.20 -4.47
CA PHE A 251 2.69 -6.47 -4.76
C PHE A 251 2.51 -6.79 -6.25
N ARG A 252 1.73 -7.84 -6.57
CA ARG A 252 1.35 -8.19 -7.95
C ARG A 252 0.05 -7.49 -8.40
N PHE A 253 -0.56 -7.88 -9.52
CA PHE A 253 -0.89 -7.02 -10.69
C PHE A 253 -2.32 -6.16 -10.87
N GLY A 254 -2.39 -5.80 -9.50
CA GLY A 254 -3.42 -5.55 -8.45
C GLY A 254 -3.05 -4.46 -7.43
N GLY A 255 -3.97 -3.54 -7.11
CA GLY A 255 -3.69 -2.43 -6.20
C GLY A 255 -3.58 -2.83 -4.71
N SER A 256 -2.82 -2.07 -3.92
CA SER A 256 -2.36 -2.47 -2.58
C SER A 256 -2.35 -1.33 -1.54
N ALA A 257 -2.12 -1.66 -0.27
CA ALA A 257 -1.91 -0.70 0.81
C ALA A 257 -0.93 -1.24 1.87
N VAL A 258 -0.31 -0.35 2.64
CA VAL A 258 0.63 -0.66 3.73
C VAL A 258 0.30 0.22 4.94
N VAL A 259 0.46 -0.31 6.15
CA VAL A 259 0.43 0.48 7.40
C VAL A 259 1.69 0.20 8.23
N LEU A 260 2.31 1.28 8.72
CA LEU A 260 3.53 1.28 9.50
C LEU A 260 3.24 1.82 10.90
N PHE A 261 3.31 0.97 11.92
CA PHE A 261 3.08 1.30 13.33
C PHE A 261 4.41 1.47 14.07
N GLY A 262 4.55 2.50 14.90
CA GLY A 262 5.74 2.76 15.69
C GLY A 262 5.51 2.66 17.20
N GLU A 263 6.55 2.26 17.93
CA GLU A 263 6.57 2.39 19.40
C GLU A 263 6.46 3.87 19.84
N PRO A 264 5.71 4.17 20.91
CA PRO A 264 5.61 5.53 21.46
C PRO A 264 6.99 6.15 21.75
N GLY A 265 7.19 7.39 21.28
CA GLY A 265 8.42 8.15 21.55
C GLY A 265 9.69 7.62 20.86
N ARG A 266 9.58 6.83 19.79
CA ARG A 266 10.73 6.43 18.96
C ARG A 266 10.93 7.33 17.73
N TRP A 267 9.84 7.76 17.12
CA TRP A 267 9.85 8.61 15.93
C TRP A 267 8.56 9.43 15.84
N LEU A 268 8.57 10.42 14.96
CA LEU A 268 7.42 11.26 14.61
C LEU A 268 7.32 11.37 13.09
N PRO A 269 6.11 11.29 12.49
CA PRO A 269 5.93 11.55 11.07
C PRO A 269 6.34 12.98 10.71
N GLU A 270 6.77 13.20 9.47
CA GLU A 270 7.08 14.56 9.01
C GLU A 270 5.81 15.43 9.04
N ARG A 271 6.00 16.68 9.49
CA ARG A 271 4.89 17.59 9.80
C ARG A 271 3.94 17.83 8.62
N ASP A 272 4.44 17.80 7.38
CA ASP A 272 3.59 18.00 6.21
C ASP A 272 2.59 16.86 5.99
N LEU A 273 2.93 15.61 6.32
CA LEU A 273 1.97 14.50 6.30
C LEU A 273 0.89 14.71 7.36
N LEU A 274 1.26 15.16 8.57
CA LEU A 274 0.31 15.44 9.65
C LEU A 274 -0.64 16.60 9.27
N ASP A 275 -0.08 17.72 8.81
CA ASP A 275 -0.83 18.92 8.38
C ASP A 275 -1.75 18.64 7.17
N ASN A 276 -1.35 17.75 6.24
CA ASN A 276 -2.19 17.33 5.11
C ASN A 276 -3.27 16.31 5.57
N THR A 277 -2.91 15.30 6.37
CA THR A 277 -3.83 14.25 6.84
C THR A 277 -4.96 14.84 7.70
N ALA A 278 -4.64 15.82 8.56
CA ALA A 278 -5.63 16.56 9.35
C ALA A 278 -6.65 17.35 8.50
N ARG A 279 -6.36 17.58 7.21
CA ARG A 279 -7.25 18.24 6.23
C ARG A 279 -7.95 17.23 5.31
N GLY A 280 -7.77 15.93 5.52
CA GLY A 280 -8.25 14.88 4.61
C GLY A 280 -7.51 14.83 3.27
N ILE A 281 -6.28 15.36 3.20
CA ILE A 281 -5.44 15.41 2.00
C ILE A 281 -4.35 14.34 2.11
N GLU A 282 -4.28 13.45 1.12
CA GLU A 282 -3.18 12.48 1.02
C GLU A 282 -1.91 13.17 0.51
N THR A 283 -0.73 12.73 0.93
CA THR A 283 0.54 13.27 0.42
C THR A 283 1.17 12.27 -0.55
N PHE A 284 1.30 12.59 -1.84
CA PHE A 284 2.10 11.75 -2.76
C PHE A 284 3.59 12.01 -2.52
N ILE A 285 4.33 10.92 -2.28
CA ILE A 285 5.73 10.91 -1.84
C ILE A 285 6.47 9.85 -2.66
N ARG A 286 7.69 10.17 -3.10
CA ARG A 286 8.54 9.26 -3.88
C ARG A 286 9.32 8.32 -2.97
N LEU A 287 9.62 7.13 -3.48
CA LEU A 287 10.40 6.12 -2.74
C LEU A 287 11.71 6.72 -2.19
N GLY A 288 11.95 6.56 -0.90
CA GLY A 288 13.13 7.08 -0.19
C GLY A 288 13.03 8.51 0.36
N GLU A 289 12.07 9.35 -0.06
CA GLU A 289 11.88 10.70 0.50
C GLU A 289 11.52 10.64 2.01
N PRO A 290 11.97 11.57 2.87
CA PRO A 290 11.72 11.48 4.32
C PRO A 290 10.22 11.48 4.70
N ILE A 291 9.75 10.46 5.42
CA ILE A 291 8.36 10.34 5.92
C ILE A 291 8.24 10.46 7.44
N ALA A 292 9.33 10.25 8.17
CA ALA A 292 9.43 10.43 9.61
C ALA A 292 10.85 10.79 10.04
N HIS A 293 11.02 11.27 11.26
CA HIS A 293 12.30 11.47 11.92
C HIS A 293 12.31 10.83 13.33
N ARG A 294 13.49 10.45 13.82
CA ARG A 294 13.68 9.95 15.20
C ARG A 294 13.28 11.04 16.21
N ALA A 295 12.59 10.63 17.27
CA ALA A 295 12.14 11.51 18.36
C ALA A 295 13.26 11.84 19.36
#